data_AF-A0A8X6IQZ0-F1
#
_entry.id   AF-A0A8X6IQZ0-F1
#
_cell.length_a   1.000
_cell.length_b   1.000
_cell.length_c   1.000
_cell.angle_alpha   90.00
_cell.angle_beta   90.00
_cell.angle_gamma   90.00
#
_symmetry.space_group_name_H-M   'P 1'
#
loop_
_entity.id
_entity.type
_entity.pdbx_description
1 polymer ?
#
loop_
_entity_poly.entity_id
_entity_poly.type
_entity_poly.pdbx_seq_one_letter_code
_entity_poly.pdbx_strand_id
1 'polypeptide(L)'
;MEEGSTPSVEFPLWIANSTINETQGDVSLTQPCERENSLLFLLLMCGTVWLAVSLYNFNKTKATNLSFYVIFPADQFRYSDNHPLTRAPVEELPWMASIAALGMGFALSLLFFMDQNISAAMVNNPCNKLKKGPAYHLDLFVVGVVNGFLSLYGLPWMHEVLPHSPLHVHSLADVEERVEQGHVYEISKQWRFCINRKKKM
;
A
#
# COMPACT_ATOMS: atom_id res chain seq x y z
N MET A 1 9.76 -17.54 49.80
CA MET A 1 9.10 -16.51 50.62
C MET A 1 10.11 -15.40 50.75
N GLU A 2 9.99 -14.23 50.13
CA GLU A 2 8.84 -13.47 49.61
C GLU A 2 9.17 -12.74 48.28
N GLU A 3 8.12 -12.19 47.65
CA GLU A 3 8.03 -11.56 46.31
C GLU A 3 8.40 -10.05 46.25
N GLY A 4 8.60 -9.55 45.01
CA GLY A 4 8.12 -8.23 44.47
C GLY A 4 8.92 -6.96 44.81
N SER A 5 9.62 -6.24 43.92
CA SER A 5 9.31 -5.55 42.64
C SER A 5 9.09 -4.02 42.75
N THR A 6 10.13 -3.28 42.32
CA THR A 6 10.18 -1.96 41.63
C THR A 6 9.72 -0.65 42.31
N PRO A 7 10.54 0.42 42.27
CA PRO A 7 10.15 1.76 42.69
C PRO A 7 9.30 2.50 41.64
N SER A 8 8.35 3.28 42.16
CA SER A 8 7.37 4.14 41.49
C SER A 8 8.01 5.15 40.53
N VAL A 9 7.51 5.21 39.28
CA VAL A 9 7.77 6.31 38.35
C VAL A 9 6.57 7.26 38.41
N GLU A 10 6.77 8.43 39.00
CA GLU A 10 5.81 9.54 38.99
C GLU A 10 5.66 10.08 37.55
N PHE A 11 4.43 10.05 37.02
CA PHE A 11 4.06 10.80 35.83
C PHE A 11 3.66 12.24 36.25
N PRO A 12 4.15 13.28 35.57
CA PRO A 12 3.87 14.67 35.94
C PRO A 12 2.43 15.08 35.62
N LEU A 13 1.86 15.82 36.57
CA LEU A 13 0.48 16.31 36.75
C LEU A 13 -0.09 17.25 35.66
N TRP A 14 0.54 17.36 34.48
CA TRP A 14 0.10 18.31 33.43
C TRP A 14 -0.91 17.74 32.42
N ILE A 15 -1.16 16.41 32.42
CA ILE A 15 -2.16 15.79 31.53
C ILE A 15 -3.61 16.03 32.01
N ALA A 16 -3.83 16.44 33.27
CA ALA A 16 -5.18 16.57 33.82
C ALA A 16 -5.86 17.93 33.58
N ASN A 17 -5.19 18.94 32.99
CA ASN A 17 -5.70 20.31 32.97
C ASN A 17 -5.93 20.91 31.57
N SER A 18 -6.16 20.07 30.56
CA SER A 18 -6.72 20.53 29.27
C SER A 18 -8.24 20.38 29.30
N THR A 19 -8.91 21.30 30.01
CA THR A 19 -10.31 21.67 29.75
C THR A 19 -10.36 22.41 28.42
N ILE A 20 -10.50 21.66 27.33
CA ILE A 20 -10.69 22.21 25.99
C ILE A 20 -12.14 22.69 25.88
N ASN A 21 -12.34 23.99 26.06
CA ASN A 21 -13.51 24.70 25.57
C ASN A 21 -13.27 25.02 24.09
N GLU A 22 -13.67 24.13 23.18
CA GLU A 22 -13.76 24.39 21.75
C GLU A 22 -15.22 24.26 21.31
N THR A 23 -15.89 25.40 21.20
CA THR A 23 -17.00 25.54 20.27
C THR A 23 -16.45 25.41 18.85
N GLN A 24 -17.05 24.53 18.05
CA GLN A 24 -16.87 24.31 16.60
C GLN A 24 -15.99 23.10 16.21
N GLY A 25 -16.61 21.91 16.20
CA GLY A 25 -16.31 20.87 15.21
C GLY A 25 -15.18 19.88 15.51
N ASP A 26 -15.09 19.38 16.73
CA ASP A 26 -14.26 18.21 17.03
C ASP A 26 -15.02 16.91 16.74
N VAL A 27 -14.46 16.08 15.84
CA VAL A 27 -14.81 14.66 15.73
C VAL A 27 -14.43 14.01 17.05
N SER A 28 -15.44 13.76 17.88
CA SER A 28 -15.31 13.17 19.20
C SER A 28 -14.58 11.83 19.11
N LEU A 29 -13.35 11.77 19.64
CA LEU A 29 -12.65 10.51 19.94
C LEU A 29 -13.26 9.75 21.14
N THR A 30 -14.57 9.95 21.36
CA THR A 30 -15.47 9.21 22.24
C THR A 30 -16.89 9.31 21.67
N GLN A 31 -17.08 8.97 20.39
CA GLN A 31 -18.42 8.67 19.90
C GLN A 31 -18.82 7.31 20.51
N PRO A 32 -19.89 7.22 21.34
CA PRO A 32 -20.36 5.92 21.80
C PRO A 32 -20.62 5.06 20.57
N CYS A 33 -20.17 3.81 20.58
CA CYS A 33 -20.35 2.89 19.45
C CYS A 33 -21.85 2.62 19.28
N GLU A 34 -22.51 3.46 18.50
CA GLU A 34 -23.92 3.27 18.18
C GLU A 34 -24.02 2.09 17.23
N ARG A 35 -24.80 1.09 17.67
CA ARG A 35 -24.94 -0.20 16.99
C ARG A 35 -25.35 -0.03 15.52
N GLU A 36 -26.15 0.99 15.23
CA GLU A 36 -26.60 1.36 13.89
C GLU A 36 -25.47 1.81 12.95
N ASN A 37 -24.50 2.60 13.43
CA ASN A 37 -23.37 3.04 12.62
C ASN A 37 -22.46 1.87 12.24
N SER A 38 -22.22 0.96 13.18
CA SER A 38 -21.47 -0.27 12.92
C SER A 38 -22.18 -1.18 11.91
N LEU A 39 -23.51 -1.29 11.99
CA LEU A 39 -24.31 -2.04 11.03
C LEU A 39 -24.28 -1.39 9.63
N LEU A 40 -24.28 -0.06 9.56
CA LEU A 40 -24.20 0.67 8.28
C LEU A 40 -22.85 0.44 7.59
N PHE A 41 -21.73 0.49 8.34
CA PHE A 41 -20.41 0.15 7.79
C PHE A 41 -20.33 -1.31 7.32
N LEU A 42 -20.92 -2.25 8.07
CA LEU A 42 -20.94 -3.66 7.68
C LEU A 42 -21.75 -3.88 6.40
N LEU A 43 -22.96 -3.29 6.31
CA LEU A 43 -23.79 -3.36 5.10
C LEU A 43 -23.10 -2.70 3.91
N LEU A 44 -22.39 -1.59 4.12
CA LEU A 44 -21.64 -0.90 3.07
C LEU A 44 -20.44 -1.71 2.59
N MET A 45 -19.69 -2.36 3.50
CA MET A 45 -18.60 -3.28 3.16
C MET A 45 -19.12 -4.51 2.40
N CYS A 46 -20.14 -5.20 2.93
CA CYS A 46 -20.72 -6.36 2.26
C CYS A 46 -21.35 -6.00 0.91
N GLY A 47 -22.03 -4.85 0.82
CA GLY A 47 -22.65 -4.36 -0.41
C GLY A 47 -21.62 -3.99 -1.48
N THR A 48 -20.56 -3.27 -1.12
CA THR A 48 -19.48 -2.90 -2.05
C THR A 48 -18.67 -4.11 -2.51
N VAL A 49 -18.39 -5.08 -1.62
CA VAL A 49 -17.71 -6.33 -1.98
C VAL A 49 -18.59 -7.18 -2.90
N TRP A 50 -19.87 -7.36 -2.59
CA TRP A 50 -20.80 -8.10 -3.44
C TRP A 50 -20.91 -7.47 -4.84
N LEU A 51 -21.04 -6.14 -4.89
CA LEU A 51 -21.09 -5.41 -6.15
C LEU A 51 -19.77 -5.52 -6.92
N ALA A 52 -18.62 -5.42 -6.26
CA ALA A 52 -17.31 -5.60 -6.88
C ALA A 52 -17.11 -7.01 -7.47
N VAL A 53 -17.51 -8.06 -6.72
CA VAL A 53 -17.47 -9.45 -7.20
C VAL A 53 -18.44 -9.67 -8.36
N SER A 54 -19.64 -9.10 -8.28
CA SER A 54 -20.62 -9.15 -9.36
C SER A 54 -20.08 -8.47 -10.62
N LEU A 55 -19.50 -7.28 -10.51
CA LEU A 55 -18.86 -6.58 -11.63
C LEU A 55 -17.65 -7.34 -12.19
N TYR A 56 -16.84 -7.97 -11.34
CA TYR A 56 -15.75 -8.83 -11.78
C TYR A 56 -16.26 -9.99 -12.65
N ASN A 57 -17.33 -10.66 -12.22
CA ASN A 57 -17.97 -11.75 -12.98
C ASN A 57 -18.68 -11.24 -14.25
N PHE A 58 -19.28 -10.04 -14.21
CA PHE A 58 -19.88 -9.42 -15.40
C PHE A 58 -18.83 -8.99 -16.41
N ASN A 59 -17.61 -8.60 -15.99
CA ASN A 59 -16.56 -8.25 -16.94
C ASN A 59 -16.10 -9.45 -17.81
N LYS A 60 -16.27 -10.70 -17.33
CA LYS A 60 -16.13 -11.91 -18.18
C LYS A 60 -17.26 -12.04 -19.21
N THR A 61 -18.42 -11.44 -18.96
CA THR A 61 -19.62 -11.51 -19.82
C THR A 61 -19.83 -10.18 -20.53
N LYS A 62 -19.24 -10.00 -21.71
CA LYS A 62 -19.27 -8.76 -22.52
C LYS A 62 -20.59 -7.96 -22.41
N ALA A 63 -20.60 -6.82 -21.72
CA ALA A 63 -21.58 -5.75 -21.97
C ALA A 63 -21.22 -4.38 -21.33
N THR A 64 -21.14 -3.39 -22.22
CA THR A 64 -21.61 -1.99 -22.18
C THR A 64 -21.14 -1.01 -21.10
N ASN A 65 -20.66 0.14 -21.61
CA ASN A 65 -20.34 1.39 -20.92
C ASN A 65 -21.36 1.74 -19.83
N LEU A 66 -21.00 1.50 -18.57
CA LEU A 66 -21.64 2.14 -17.42
C LEU A 66 -20.57 2.93 -16.68
N SER A 67 -20.45 4.21 -17.03
CA SER A 67 -19.55 5.13 -16.33
C SER A 67 -20.24 5.63 -15.07
N PHE A 68 -20.06 4.92 -13.95
CA PHE A 68 -20.51 5.37 -12.64
C PHE A 68 -19.44 6.29 -12.03
N TYR A 69 -19.65 7.61 -12.13
CA TYR A 69 -18.76 8.60 -11.56
C TYR A 69 -19.28 8.99 -10.16
N VAL A 70 -18.72 8.38 -9.11
CA VAL A 70 -18.91 8.84 -7.73
C VAL A 70 -17.94 9.98 -7.49
N ILE A 71 -18.45 11.19 -7.41
CA ILE A 71 -17.68 12.37 -7.00
C ILE A 71 -17.68 12.39 -5.48
N PHE A 72 -16.62 11.87 -4.87
CA PHE A 72 -16.31 12.22 -3.49
C PHE A 72 -15.68 13.62 -3.49
N PRO A 73 -16.18 14.57 -2.68
CA PRO A 73 -15.42 15.77 -2.39
C PRO A 73 -14.13 15.33 -1.69
N ALA A 74 -12.99 15.49 -2.35
CA ALA A 74 -11.70 15.23 -1.73
C ALA A 74 -11.44 16.36 -0.74
N ASP A 75 -11.43 16.05 0.56
CA ASP A 75 -10.99 17.01 1.57
C ASP A 75 -9.54 17.42 1.26
N GLN A 76 -9.27 18.72 1.36
CA GLN A 76 -7.93 19.25 1.14
C GLN A 76 -6.97 18.69 2.19
N PHE A 77 -5.80 18.23 1.75
CA PHE A 77 -4.73 17.88 2.67
C PHE A 77 -4.41 19.08 3.57
N ARG A 78 -4.71 18.95 4.87
CA ARG A 78 -4.36 19.95 5.88
C ARG A 78 -2.86 19.91 6.11
N TYR A 79 -2.10 20.60 5.26
CA TYR A 79 -0.68 20.83 5.45
C TYR A 79 -0.51 21.88 6.56
N SER A 80 0.07 21.48 7.69
CA SER A 80 0.39 22.42 8.77
C SER A 80 1.69 23.12 8.42
N ASP A 81 1.63 24.38 8.04
CA ASP A 81 2.78 25.23 7.67
C ASP A 81 3.82 25.38 8.81
N ASN A 82 3.48 24.92 10.00
CA ASN A 82 4.25 25.11 11.24
C ASN A 82 5.43 24.12 11.37
N HIS A 83 5.48 23.08 10.52
CA HIS A 83 6.61 22.15 10.43
C HIS A 83 7.09 22.06 8.97
N PRO A 84 7.99 22.95 8.51
CA PRO A 84 8.73 22.71 7.27
C PRO A 84 9.42 21.35 7.37
N LEU A 85 9.61 20.66 6.23
CA LEU A 85 10.28 19.36 6.11
C LEU A 85 11.57 19.33 6.96
N THR A 86 11.45 18.92 8.22
CA THR A 86 12.52 19.04 9.21
C THR A 86 13.32 17.75 9.13
N ARG A 87 14.64 17.89 8.93
CA ARG A 87 15.54 16.74 8.92
C ARG A 87 15.45 16.00 10.26
N ALA A 88 15.33 14.68 10.23
CA ALA A 88 15.40 13.87 11.45
C ALA A 88 16.70 14.18 12.25
N PRO A 89 16.64 14.46 13.56
CA PRO A 89 17.82 14.70 14.38
C PRO A 89 18.56 13.38 14.64
N VAL A 90 19.55 13.06 13.79
CA VAL A 90 20.34 11.81 13.88
C VAL A 90 21.51 11.94 14.88
N GLU A 91 21.89 13.16 15.25
CA GLU A 91 23.13 13.45 16.01
C GLU A 91 23.01 13.26 17.53
N GLU A 92 21.80 13.17 18.09
CA GLU A 92 21.59 12.98 19.54
C GLU A 92 21.44 11.51 19.96
N LEU A 93 21.50 10.56 19.01
CA LEU A 93 21.20 9.15 19.30
C LEU A 93 22.36 8.42 20.00
N PRO A 94 22.07 7.60 21.03
CA PRO A 94 23.09 6.77 21.67
C PRO A 94 23.60 5.71 20.68
N TRP A 95 24.90 5.41 20.73
CA TRP A 95 25.56 4.48 19.79
C TRP A 95 24.90 3.10 19.70
N MET A 96 24.32 2.62 20.80
CA MET A 96 23.55 1.36 20.84
C MET A 96 22.30 1.41 19.96
N ALA A 97 21.60 2.55 19.92
CA ALA A 97 20.44 2.73 19.06
C ALA A 97 20.84 2.73 17.59
N SER A 98 22.00 3.30 17.24
CA SER A 98 22.54 3.26 15.88
C SER A 98 22.82 1.83 15.41
N ILE A 99 23.39 0.98 16.26
CA ILE A 99 23.65 -0.44 15.93
C ILE A 99 22.34 -1.23 15.79
N ALA A 100 21.39 -1.02 16.70
CA ALA A 100 20.07 -1.62 16.60
C ALA A 100 19.34 -1.20 15.31
N ALA A 101 19.44 0.08 14.93
CA ALA A 101 18.88 0.62 13.70
C ALA A 101 19.54 0.02 12.44
N LEU A 102 20.86 -0.22 12.46
CA LEU A 102 21.54 -0.94 11.37
C LEU A 102 21.06 -2.39 11.25
N GLY A 103 20.87 -3.08 12.37
CA GLY A 103 20.30 -4.43 12.37
C GLY A 103 18.89 -4.48 11.79
N MET A 104 18.02 -3.55 12.22
CA MET A 104 16.67 -3.40 11.66
C MET A 104 16.71 -3.02 10.17
N GLY A 105 17.60 -2.12 9.77
CA GLY A 105 17.78 -1.70 8.38
C GLY A 105 18.23 -2.84 7.48
N PHE A 106 19.11 -3.71 7.96
CA PHE A 106 19.52 -4.92 7.23
C PHE A 106 18.34 -5.89 7.04
N ALA A 107 17.56 -6.14 8.10
CA ALA A 107 16.37 -6.98 8.00
C ALA A 107 15.33 -6.40 7.01
N LEU A 108 15.11 -5.09 7.04
CA LEU A 108 14.24 -4.37 6.11
C LEU A 108 14.73 -4.45 4.66
N SER A 109 16.05 -4.38 4.44
CA SER A 109 16.62 -4.56 3.10
C SER A 109 16.38 -5.96 2.55
N LEU A 110 16.41 -7.01 3.39
CA LEU A 110 16.10 -8.37 2.96
C LEU A 110 14.61 -8.55 2.65
N LEU A 111 13.73 -7.92 3.43
CA LEU A 111 12.30 -7.93 3.18
C LEU A 111 11.98 -7.35 1.79
N PHE A 112 12.52 -6.17 1.49
CA PHE A 112 12.30 -5.52 0.19
C PHE A 112 12.88 -6.31 -0.98
N PHE A 113 14.04 -6.95 -0.78
CA PHE A 113 14.61 -7.83 -1.80
C PHE A 113 13.68 -9.01 -2.12
N MET A 114 13.07 -9.64 -1.09
CA MET A 114 12.15 -10.76 -1.30
C MET A 114 10.85 -10.32 -1.99
N ASP A 115 10.26 -9.19 -1.59
CA ASP A 115 9.02 -8.70 -2.19
C ASP A 115 9.18 -8.34 -3.66
N GLN A 116 10.27 -7.66 -4.03
CA GLN A 116 10.58 -7.36 -5.42
C GLN A 116 10.84 -8.63 -6.24
N ASN A 117 11.55 -9.62 -5.67
CA ASN A 117 11.81 -10.88 -6.36
C ASN A 117 10.52 -11.67 -6.60
N ILE A 118 9.60 -11.72 -5.63
CA ILE A 118 8.30 -12.39 -5.77
C ILE A 118 7.42 -11.67 -6.79
N SER A 119 7.29 -10.35 -6.68
CA SER A 119 6.50 -9.50 -7.59
C SER A 119 6.99 -9.65 -9.04
N ALA A 120 8.30 -9.54 -9.25
CA ALA A 120 8.87 -9.66 -10.58
C ALA A 120 8.93 -11.10 -11.10
N ALA A 121 9.00 -12.13 -10.26
CA ALA A 121 8.80 -13.52 -10.69
C ALA A 121 7.36 -13.78 -11.14
N MET A 122 6.36 -13.19 -10.46
CA MET A 122 4.95 -13.29 -10.85
C MET A 122 4.69 -12.61 -12.20
N VAL A 123 5.24 -11.42 -12.40
CA VAL A 123 5.13 -10.68 -13.67
C VAL A 123 5.91 -11.38 -14.79
N ASN A 124 7.10 -11.91 -14.50
CA ASN A 124 7.97 -12.61 -15.46
C ASN A 124 7.61 -14.09 -15.69
N ASN A 125 6.42 -14.52 -15.30
CA ASN A 125 5.92 -15.85 -15.61
C ASN A 125 5.98 -16.10 -17.13
N PRO A 126 6.47 -17.26 -17.63
CA PRO A 126 6.48 -17.57 -19.07
C PRO A 126 5.10 -17.43 -19.74
N CYS A 127 4.00 -17.60 -18.99
CA CYS A 127 2.63 -17.35 -19.45
C CYS A 127 2.38 -15.89 -19.88
N ASN A 128 3.15 -14.95 -19.33
CA ASN A 128 3.04 -13.52 -19.56
C ASN A 128 3.79 -13.02 -20.81
N LYS A 129 4.57 -13.86 -21.51
CA LYS A 129 5.23 -13.56 -22.81
C LYS A 129 5.81 -12.13 -22.93
N LEU A 130 6.53 -11.67 -21.92
CA LEU A 130 7.15 -10.33 -21.91
C LEU A 130 8.27 -10.24 -22.95
N LYS A 131 8.32 -9.12 -23.69
CA LYS A 131 9.36 -8.87 -24.71
C LYS A 131 10.61 -8.14 -24.18
N LYS A 132 10.49 -7.49 -23.02
CA LYS A 132 11.62 -6.84 -22.34
C LYS A 132 12.09 -7.75 -21.21
N GLY A 133 13.41 -7.79 -21.02
CA GLY A 133 14.01 -8.49 -19.89
C GLY A 133 13.62 -7.83 -18.55
N PRO A 134 13.69 -8.59 -17.45
CA PRO A 134 13.35 -8.07 -16.13
C PRO A 134 14.41 -7.07 -15.64
N ALA A 135 14.00 -6.10 -14.83
CA ALA A 135 14.84 -5.00 -14.35
C ALA A 135 14.94 -4.96 -12.81
N TYR A 136 15.24 -6.11 -12.18
CA TYR A 136 15.28 -6.26 -10.71
C TYR A 136 16.22 -5.25 -10.02
N HIS A 137 17.42 -5.04 -10.57
CA HIS A 137 18.41 -4.16 -9.93
C HIS A 137 18.03 -2.68 -9.95
N LEU A 138 17.37 -2.23 -11.04
CA LEU A 138 16.95 -0.85 -11.17
C LEU A 138 15.80 -0.56 -10.20
N ASP A 139 14.89 -1.51 -10.03
CA ASP A 139 13.77 -1.39 -9.11
C ASP A 139 14.24 -1.31 -7.64
N LEU A 140 15.18 -2.17 -7.24
CA LEU A 140 15.77 -2.11 -5.89
C LEU A 140 16.50 -0.79 -5.63
N PHE A 141 17.25 -0.30 -6.61
CA PHE A 141 17.97 0.96 -6.49
C PHE A 141 17.02 2.15 -6.31
N VAL A 142 15.95 2.22 -7.11
CA VAL A 142 14.96 3.32 -7.02
C VAL A 142 14.22 3.30 -5.69
N VAL A 143 13.76 2.12 -5.23
CA VAL A 143 13.06 1.98 -3.94
C VAL A 143 13.98 2.33 -2.77
N GLY A 144 15.26 1.94 -2.82
CA GLY A 144 16.24 2.30 -1.80
C GLY A 144 16.50 3.82 -1.74
N VAL A 145 16.64 4.47 -2.90
CA VAL A 145 16.83 5.92 -2.98
C VAL A 145 15.61 6.66 -2.42
N VAL A 146 14.39 6.27 -2.84
CA VAL A 146 13.15 6.89 -2.37
C VAL A 146 12.99 6.72 -0.85
N ASN A 147 13.14 5.50 -0.33
CA ASN A 147 13.01 5.26 1.11
C ASN A 147 14.12 5.96 1.93
N GLY A 148 15.33 6.09 1.39
CA GLY A 148 16.40 6.90 1.99
C GLY A 148 15.99 8.37 2.13
N PHE A 149 15.41 8.97 1.07
CA PHE A 149 14.89 10.33 1.14
C PHE A 149 13.73 10.46 2.13
N LEU A 150 12.77 9.53 2.12
CA LEU A 150 11.62 9.57 3.04
C LEU A 150 12.06 9.44 4.50
N SER A 151 13.07 8.62 4.78
CA SER A 151 13.65 8.47 6.12
C SER A 151 14.34 9.74 6.63
N LEU A 152 14.94 10.55 5.74
CA LEU A 152 15.56 11.83 6.13
C LEU A 152 14.53 12.90 6.53
N TYR A 153 13.34 12.85 5.90
CA TYR A 153 12.24 13.78 6.14
C TYR A 153 11.16 13.25 7.09
N GLY A 154 11.35 12.05 7.67
CA GLY A 154 10.39 11.43 8.59
C GLY A 154 9.05 11.08 7.95
N LEU A 155 8.99 10.95 6.62
CA LEU A 155 7.78 10.59 5.89
C LEU A 155 7.56 9.06 5.94
N PRO A 156 6.30 8.59 5.91
CA PRO A 156 5.99 7.16 5.98
C PRO A 156 6.59 6.43 4.77
N TRP A 157 7.28 5.32 5.03
CA TRP A 157 8.04 4.61 4.00
C TRP A 157 7.14 4.07 2.89
N MET A 158 7.67 4.07 1.67
CA MET A 158 6.98 3.56 0.49
C MET A 158 7.30 2.07 0.33
N HIS A 159 6.26 1.23 0.36
CA HIS A 159 6.36 -0.21 0.20
C HIS A 159 5.53 -0.69 -0.99
N GLU A 160 6.04 -1.68 -1.72
CA GLU A 160 5.35 -2.26 -2.86
C GLU A 160 4.24 -3.22 -2.38
N VAL A 161 3.04 -3.09 -2.93
CA VAL A 161 1.90 -3.93 -2.56
C VAL A 161 1.73 -5.05 -3.59
N LEU A 162 2.08 -6.28 -3.19
CA LEU A 162 2.11 -7.47 -4.05
C LEU A 162 0.88 -7.71 -4.95
N PRO A 163 -0.38 -7.48 -4.52
CA PRO A 163 -1.52 -7.65 -5.44
C PRO A 163 -1.68 -6.51 -6.45
N HIS A 164 -1.16 -5.31 -6.18
CA HIS A 164 -1.37 -4.13 -7.02
C HIS A 164 -0.57 -4.20 -8.33
N SER A 165 0.73 -4.52 -8.24
CA SER A 165 1.63 -4.64 -9.40
C SER A 165 1.15 -5.64 -10.47
N PRO A 166 0.84 -6.91 -10.15
CA PRO A 166 0.37 -7.89 -11.13
C PRO A 166 -1.05 -7.59 -11.61
N LEU A 167 -1.93 -7.00 -10.79
CA LEU A 167 -3.27 -6.60 -11.22
C LEU A 167 -3.20 -5.46 -12.23
N HIS A 168 -2.39 -4.44 -11.96
CA HIS A 168 -2.16 -3.33 -12.88
C HIS A 168 -1.59 -3.83 -14.20
N VAL A 169 -0.59 -4.71 -14.14
CA VAL A 169 -0.03 -5.36 -15.33
C VAL A 169 -1.14 -6.15 -16.04
N HIS A 170 -1.87 -7.06 -15.38
CA HIS A 170 -2.94 -7.86 -15.98
C HIS A 170 -4.02 -7.02 -16.69
N SER A 171 -4.37 -5.84 -16.17
CA SER A 171 -5.29 -4.90 -16.84
C SER A 171 -4.78 -4.35 -18.19
N LEU A 172 -3.46 -4.37 -18.40
CA LEU A 172 -2.78 -3.97 -19.64
C LEU A 172 -2.50 -5.17 -20.57
N ALA A 173 -2.73 -6.41 -20.12
CA ALA A 173 -2.58 -7.61 -20.94
C ALA A 173 -3.81 -7.81 -21.83
N ASP A 174 -3.59 -8.32 -23.05
CA ASP A 174 -4.66 -8.97 -23.81
C ASP A 174 -4.61 -10.48 -23.53
N VAL A 175 -5.63 -11.01 -22.87
CA VAL A 175 -5.68 -12.42 -22.45
C VAL A 175 -6.71 -13.16 -23.28
N GLU A 176 -6.30 -14.29 -23.85
CA GLU A 176 -7.19 -15.14 -24.63
C GLU A 176 -7.36 -16.50 -23.96
N GLU A 177 -8.61 -16.89 -23.82
CA GLU A 177 -8.98 -18.20 -23.32
C GLU A 177 -8.80 -19.23 -24.44
N ARG A 178 -7.95 -20.23 -24.21
CA ARG A 178 -7.76 -21.38 -25.10
C ARG A 178 -8.18 -22.63 -24.35
N VAL A 179 -9.09 -23.39 -24.96
CA VAL A 179 -9.47 -24.71 -24.44
C VAL A 179 -8.59 -25.75 -25.13
N GLU A 180 -7.62 -26.28 -24.41
CA GLU A 180 -6.76 -27.39 -24.86
C GLU A 180 -7.15 -28.62 -24.03
N GLN A 181 -7.48 -29.74 -24.69
CA GLN A 181 -7.80 -31.03 -24.03
C GLN A 181 -8.93 -30.96 -22.98
N GLY A 182 -9.89 -30.03 -23.14
CA GLY A 182 -11.01 -29.85 -22.22
C GLY A 182 -10.67 -29.06 -20.95
N HIS A 183 -9.46 -28.49 -20.84
CA HIS A 183 -9.09 -27.56 -19.77
C HIS A 183 -9.00 -26.14 -20.34
N VAL A 184 -9.58 -25.20 -19.61
CA VAL A 184 -9.59 -23.77 -19.95
C VAL A 184 -8.29 -23.14 -19.46
N TYR A 185 -7.45 -22.69 -20.39
CA TYR A 185 -6.23 -21.94 -20.07
C TYR A 185 -6.37 -20.50 -20.51
N GLU A 186 -6.18 -19.56 -19.58
CA GLU A 186 -6.01 -18.14 -19.91
C GLU A 186 -4.55 -17.91 -20.34
N ILE A 187 -4.34 -17.60 -21.62
CA ILE A 187 -3.01 -17.35 -22.17
C ILE A 187 -2.92 -15.88 -22.56
N SER A 188 -2.01 -15.14 -21.95
CA SER A 188 -1.73 -13.77 -22.40
C SER A 188 -1.13 -13.81 -23.80
N LYS A 189 -1.73 -13.08 -24.75
CA LYS A 189 -1.26 -13.06 -26.14
C LYS A 189 -0.21 -12.00 -26.36
N GLN A 190 -0.48 -10.78 -25.87
CA GLN A 190 0.32 -9.61 -26.19
C GLN A 190 -0.03 -8.47 -25.23
N TRP A 191 0.99 -7.82 -24.66
CA TRP A 191 0.80 -6.61 -23.86
C TRP A 191 0.30 -5.45 -24.72
N ARG A 192 -0.73 -4.73 -24.26
CA ARG A 192 -1.30 -3.56 -24.95
C ARG A 192 -0.26 -2.48 -25.24
N PHE A 193 0.78 -2.39 -24.41
CA PHE A 193 1.92 -1.46 -24.61
C PHE A 193 2.99 -1.97 -25.58
N CYS A 194 2.85 -3.18 -26.11
CA CYS A 194 3.74 -3.70 -27.14
C CYS A 194 3.18 -3.41 -28.56
N ILE A 195 2.84 -2.15 -28.81
CA ILE A 195 2.55 -1.65 -30.16
C ILE A 195 3.88 -1.32 -30.85
N ASN A 196 4.17 -2.07 -31.91
CA ASN A 196 5.03 -1.71 -33.06
C ASN A 196 6.52 -1.36 -32.83
N ARG A 197 7.36 -2.37 -32.57
CA ARG A 197 8.81 -2.32 -32.91
C ARG A 197 9.30 -3.51 -33.76
N LYS A 198 8.41 -4.33 -34.34
CA LYS A 198 8.76 -5.47 -35.21
C LYS A 198 8.06 -5.44 -36.58
N LYS A 199 7.87 -4.25 -37.16
CA LYS A 199 7.62 -4.05 -38.61
C LYS A 199 8.45 -2.89 -39.14
N LYS A 200 9.78 -3.02 -39.08
CA LYS A 200 10.72 -2.32 -39.96
C LYS A 200 12.11 -2.95 -39.80
N MET A 201 12.34 -3.98 -40.59
CA MET A 201 13.56 -4.30 -41.35
C MET A 201 13.34 -5.66 -41.99
#